data_AF-A0A9P7P5N8-F1
#
_entry.id   AF-A0A9P7P5N8-F1
#
_cell.length_a   1.000
_cell.length_b   1.000
_cell.length_c   1.000
_cell.angle_alpha   90.00
_cell.angle_beta   90.00
_cell.angle_gamma   90.00
#
_symmetry.space_group_name_H-M   'P 1'
#
loop_
_entity.id
_entity.type
_entity.pdbx_description
1 polymer ?
#
loop_
_entity_poly.entity_id
_entity_poly.type
_entity_poly.pdbx_seq_one_letter_code
_entity_poly.pdbx_strand_id
1 'polypeptide(L)'
;MPPKLYDESSTSTTLTHLLNPHESTRLLSCTNGNIYAVRNDNSTNDFCSSEWETTTQHRVVIRDALRRPMLYYGDTMSTLGVSRLRTSDVDMAPKTGVAVALVPLRDEEGTQKRKREQKKEMELYVAMDPSGEVFYPVVCDYVDRKSVSK
;
A
#
# COMPACT_ATOMS: atom_id res chain seq x y z
N MET A 1 -11.95 -9.08 -16.48
CA MET A 1 -11.87 -9.89 -15.25
C MET A 1 -10.39 -10.06 -14.93
N PRO A 2 -9.84 -9.38 -13.90
CA PRO A 2 -8.40 -9.42 -13.66
C PRO A 2 -8.02 -10.79 -13.09
N PRO A 3 -7.12 -11.58 -13.72
CA PRO A 3 -6.83 -12.93 -13.25
C PRO A 3 -5.75 -12.93 -12.16
N LYS A 4 -6.03 -13.67 -11.07
CA LYS A 4 -5.10 -14.26 -10.08
C LYS A 4 -4.63 -13.46 -8.84
N LEU A 5 -4.74 -12.14 -8.74
CA LEU A 5 -4.39 -11.44 -7.48
C LEU A 5 -5.53 -11.42 -6.45
N TYR A 6 -6.78 -11.56 -6.91
CA TYR A 6 -8.00 -11.49 -6.11
C TYR A 6 -8.79 -12.82 -6.15
N ASP A 7 -8.13 -13.95 -6.37
CA ASP A 7 -8.82 -15.25 -6.43
C ASP A 7 -9.33 -15.65 -5.03
N GLU A 8 -10.53 -15.16 -4.71
CA GLU A 8 -11.19 -15.26 -3.40
C GLU A 8 -11.61 -16.68 -3.03
N SER A 9 -11.51 -17.64 -3.95
CA SER A 9 -12.04 -18.98 -3.78
C SER A 9 -11.25 -19.87 -2.79
N SER A 10 -10.05 -19.47 -2.34
CA SER A 10 -9.24 -20.33 -1.45
C SER A 10 -8.13 -19.64 -0.61
N THR A 11 -7.94 -18.33 -0.71
CA THR A 11 -6.87 -17.64 0.03
C THR A 11 -7.33 -17.20 1.41
N SER A 12 -6.79 -17.82 2.47
CA SER A 12 -6.96 -17.31 3.84
C SER A 12 -6.31 -15.92 3.96
N THR A 13 -6.99 -14.99 4.63
CA THR A 13 -6.54 -13.61 4.83
C THR A 13 -6.36 -13.30 6.31
N THR A 14 -5.40 -12.44 6.63
CA THR A 14 -5.19 -11.89 7.98
C THR A 14 -5.10 -10.37 7.92
N LEU A 15 -5.21 -9.70 9.07
CA LEU A 15 -4.91 -8.28 9.20
C LEU A 15 -3.43 -8.08 9.50
N THR A 16 -2.85 -7.02 8.94
CA THR A 16 -1.47 -6.58 9.18
C THR A 16 -1.40 -5.06 9.25
N HIS A 17 -0.25 -4.54 9.70
CA HIS A 17 0.08 -3.12 9.66
C HIS A 17 1.20 -2.88 8.65
N LEU A 18 1.08 -1.82 7.86
CA LEU A 18 2.11 -1.38 6.94
C LEU A 18 2.96 -0.30 7.61
N LEU A 19 4.21 -0.64 7.89
CA LEU A 19 5.21 0.22 8.53
C LEU A 19 6.36 0.49 7.57
N ASN A 20 7.03 1.64 7.73
CA ASN A 20 8.31 1.86 7.06
C ASN A 20 9.43 0.99 7.67
N PRO A 21 10.60 0.85 7.01
CA PRO A 21 11.72 0.05 7.51
C PRO A 21 12.36 0.51 8.82
N HIS A 22 11.91 1.63 9.40
CA HIS A 22 12.37 2.09 10.71
C HIS A 22 11.27 1.99 11.77
N GLU A 23 10.11 1.43 11.41
CA GLU A 23 8.90 1.36 12.23
C GLU A 23 8.46 2.72 12.82
N SER A 24 8.93 3.83 12.24
CA SER A 24 8.65 5.21 12.66
C SER A 24 7.42 5.81 11.99
N THR A 25 7.00 5.23 10.87
CA THR A 25 5.86 5.67 10.06
C THR A 25 4.96 4.48 9.77
N ARG A 26 3.65 4.68 9.86
CA ARG A 26 2.63 3.68 9.51
C ARG A 26 1.65 4.24 8.48
N LEU A 27 1.06 3.37 7.66
CA LEU A 27 0.01 3.74 6.71
C LEU A 27 -1.38 3.56 7.31
N LEU A 28 -2.22 4.57 7.15
CA LEU A 28 -3.64 4.59 7.52
C LEU A 28 -4.52 4.68 6.27
N SER A 29 -5.63 3.95 6.26
CA SER A 29 -6.76 4.18 5.35
C SER A 29 -7.89 4.85 6.11
N CYS A 30 -8.44 5.94 5.57
CA CYS A 30 -9.54 6.68 6.19
C CYS A 30 -10.86 6.49 5.44
N THR A 31 -11.99 6.71 6.12
CA THR A 31 -13.35 6.55 5.56
C THR A 31 -13.58 7.35 4.27
N ASN A 32 -12.90 8.48 4.08
CA ASN A 32 -12.93 9.30 2.87
C ASN A 32 -12.11 8.75 1.68
N GLY A 33 -11.58 7.53 1.79
CA GLY A 33 -10.81 6.85 0.74
C GLY A 33 -9.38 7.38 0.57
N ASN A 34 -8.93 8.28 1.43
CA ASN A 34 -7.54 8.73 1.42
C ASN A 34 -6.66 7.78 2.25
N ILE A 35 -5.43 7.60 1.78
CA ILE A 35 -4.35 6.94 2.51
C ILE A 35 -3.39 8.01 3.03
N TYR A 36 -2.90 7.83 4.25
CA TYR A 36 -1.94 8.73 4.91
C TYR A 36 -0.77 7.95 5.50
N ALA A 37 0.42 8.49 5.36
CA ALA A 37 1.59 8.07 6.13
C ALA A 37 1.69 8.98 7.36
N VAL A 38 1.67 8.38 8.55
CA VAL A 38 1.71 9.12 9.83
C VAL A 38 2.77 8.55 10.74
N ARG A 39 3.20 9.33 11.73
CA ARG A 39 4.09 8.84 12.78
C ARG A 39 3.48 7.62 13.47
N ASN A 40 4.31 6.60 13.72
CA ASN A 40 3.92 5.40 14.44
C ASN A 40 4.02 5.62 15.95
N ASP A 41 3.16 6.47 16.49
CA ASP A 41 3.07 6.78 17.94
C ASP A 41 1.86 6.12 18.61
N ASN A 42 1.27 5.12 17.96
CA ASN A 42 0.05 4.43 18.39
C ASN A 42 -1.15 5.34 18.64
N SER A 43 -1.16 6.56 18.09
CA SER A 43 -2.37 7.39 18.05
C SER A 43 -3.53 6.64 17.37
N THR A 44 -4.76 6.93 17.76
CA THR A 44 -5.94 6.37 17.10
C THR A 44 -6.78 7.49 16.50
N ASN A 45 -7.56 7.16 15.47
CA ASN A 45 -8.50 8.08 14.85
C ASN A 45 -9.75 7.28 14.48
N ASP A 46 -10.93 7.73 14.91
CA ASP A 46 -12.17 6.99 14.73
C ASP A 46 -12.57 6.80 13.25
N PHE A 47 -11.99 7.60 12.35
CA PHE A 47 -12.26 7.57 10.92
C PHE A 47 -11.14 6.93 10.10
N CYS A 48 -10.06 6.44 10.74
CA CYS A 48 -8.93 5.87 10.03
C CYS A 48 -8.41 4.60 10.71
N SER A 49 -8.15 3.56 9.91
CA SER A 49 -7.55 2.31 10.38
C SER A 49 -6.14 2.12 9.85
N SER A 50 -5.26 1.58 10.68
CA SER A 50 -3.91 1.12 10.30
C SER A 50 -3.88 -0.34 9.84
N GLU A 51 -5.03 -1.01 9.82
CA GLU A 51 -5.14 -2.43 9.48
C GLU A 51 -5.39 -2.60 7.99
N TRP A 52 -4.68 -3.59 7.44
CA TRP A 52 -4.71 -3.95 6.04
C TRP A 52 -4.92 -5.44 5.90
N GLU A 53 -5.77 -5.83 4.97
CA GLU A 53 -6.02 -7.23 4.67
C GLU A 53 -4.91 -7.77 3.76
N THR A 54 -4.24 -8.82 4.23
CA THR A 54 -3.17 -9.50 3.52
C THR A 54 -3.45 -10.98 3.33
N THR A 55 -3.05 -11.52 2.19
CA THR A 55 -3.13 -12.95 1.89
C THR A 55 -2.10 -13.72 2.71
N THR A 56 -2.50 -14.80 3.37
CA THR A 56 -1.59 -15.59 4.22
C THR A 56 -0.49 -16.31 3.44
N GLN A 57 -0.79 -16.77 2.21
CA GLN A 57 0.14 -17.56 1.39
C GLN A 57 1.22 -16.70 0.71
N HIS A 58 0.87 -15.49 0.28
CA HIS A 58 1.76 -14.66 -0.53
C HIS A 58 2.06 -13.31 0.10
N ARG A 59 1.46 -13.01 1.26
CA ARG A 59 1.58 -11.73 1.99
C ARG A 59 1.21 -10.51 1.15
N VAL A 60 0.45 -10.70 0.08
CA VAL A 60 -0.05 -9.61 -0.76
C VAL A 60 -1.11 -8.84 0.01
N VAL A 61 -0.94 -7.53 0.13
CA VAL A 61 -1.96 -6.64 0.71
C VAL A 61 -2.95 -6.24 -0.38
N ILE A 62 -4.21 -6.56 -0.13
CA ILE A 62 -5.28 -6.48 -1.15
C ILE A 62 -6.32 -5.41 -0.85
N ARG A 63 -6.59 -5.14 0.44
CA ARG A 63 -7.67 -4.24 0.87
C ARG A 63 -7.35 -3.57 2.21
N ASP A 64 -8.09 -2.51 2.53
CA ASP A 64 -8.10 -1.95 3.88
C ASP A 64 -9.04 -2.72 4.85
N ALA A 65 -9.09 -2.29 6.11
CA ALA A 65 -9.96 -2.87 7.13
C ALA A 65 -11.47 -2.80 6.79
N LEU A 66 -11.88 -1.88 5.92
CA LEU A 66 -13.26 -1.76 5.41
C LEU A 66 -13.50 -2.60 4.16
N ARG A 67 -12.56 -3.49 3.81
CA ARG A 67 -12.61 -4.36 2.62
C ARG A 67 -12.63 -3.57 1.29
N ARG A 68 -12.07 -2.36 1.28
CA ARG A 68 -11.96 -1.56 0.06
C ARG A 68 -10.63 -1.81 -0.64
N PRO A 69 -10.61 -2.10 -1.96
CA PRO A 69 -9.37 -2.23 -2.71
C PRO A 69 -8.60 -0.91 -2.77
N MET A 70 -7.29 -1.02 -2.95
CA MET A 70 -6.45 0.11 -3.33
C MET A 70 -6.55 0.38 -4.83
N LEU A 71 -6.48 1.65 -5.24
CA LEU A 71 -6.47 2.05 -6.63
C LEU A 71 -5.65 3.33 -6.85
N TYR A 72 -5.20 3.51 -8.09
CA TYR A 72 -4.73 4.80 -8.61
C TYR A 72 -5.65 5.29 -9.74
N TYR A 73 -5.57 6.57 -10.10
CA TYR A 73 -6.32 7.14 -11.22
C TYR A 73 -5.51 7.02 -12.50
N GLY A 74 -5.96 6.19 -13.45
CA GLY A 74 -5.24 5.86 -14.67
C GLY A 74 -5.06 7.04 -15.63
N ASP A 75 -6.02 7.96 -15.67
CA ASP A 75 -5.90 9.23 -16.40
C ASP A 75 -4.81 10.14 -15.80
N THR A 76 -4.74 10.21 -14.46
CA THR A 76 -3.68 10.96 -13.78
C THR A 76 -2.31 10.31 -14.02
N MET A 77 -2.23 8.98 -13.88
CA MET A 77 -0.99 8.23 -14.09
C MET A 77 -0.48 8.38 -15.53
N SER A 78 -1.34 8.20 -16.53
CA SER A 78 -0.96 8.33 -17.94
C SER A 78 -0.55 9.75 -18.34
N THR A 79 -1.09 10.77 -17.68
CA THR A 79 -0.78 12.18 -17.99
C THR A 79 0.48 12.67 -17.27
N LEU A 80 0.64 12.33 -15.98
CA LEU A 80 1.67 12.90 -15.11
C LEU A 80 2.81 11.93 -14.77
N GLY A 81 2.65 10.63 -15.06
CA GLY A 81 3.57 9.57 -14.62
C GLY A 81 3.51 9.27 -13.13
N VAL A 82 2.57 9.88 -12.39
CA VAL A 82 2.35 9.67 -10.96
C VAL A 82 0.87 9.82 -10.65
N SER A 83 0.33 8.99 -9.77
CA SER A 83 -1.01 9.14 -9.22
C SER A 83 -1.00 8.85 -7.74
N ARG A 84 -1.88 9.53 -7.00
CA ARG A 84 -2.14 9.22 -5.60
C ARG A 84 -2.77 7.84 -5.46
N LEU A 85 -2.29 7.05 -4.50
CA LEU A 85 -2.93 5.81 -4.08
C LEU A 85 -4.11 6.11 -3.14
N ARG A 86 -5.25 5.46 -3.38
CA ARG A 86 -6.49 5.63 -2.61
C ARG A 86 -7.15 4.29 -2.34
N THR A 87 -8.10 4.28 -1.42
CA THR A 87 -9.05 3.18 -1.25
C THR A 87 -10.43 3.63 -1.72
N SER A 88 -11.21 2.71 -2.28
CA SER A 88 -12.59 3.00 -2.70
C SER A 88 -13.42 1.74 -2.67
N ASP A 89 -14.71 1.87 -2.35
CA ASP A 89 -15.69 0.85 -2.70
C ASP A 89 -15.71 0.69 -4.23
N VAL A 90 -15.87 -0.55 -4.71
CA VAL A 90 -15.82 -0.88 -6.13
C VAL A 90 -16.86 -0.10 -6.92
N ASP A 91 -18.06 0.08 -6.35
CA ASP A 91 -19.16 0.81 -6.98
C ASP A 91 -18.98 2.34 -6.98
N MET A 92 -18.09 2.86 -6.12
CA MET A 92 -17.77 4.29 -6.03
C MET A 92 -16.43 4.65 -6.69
N ALA A 93 -15.68 3.66 -7.16
CA ALA A 93 -14.41 3.88 -7.83
C ALA A 93 -14.63 4.68 -9.13
N PRO A 94 -13.80 5.71 -9.41
CA PRO A 94 -13.87 6.42 -10.69
C PRO A 94 -13.67 5.47 -11.86
N LYS A 95 -14.27 5.78 -13.02
CA LYS A 95 -14.16 4.94 -14.23
C LYS A 95 -12.71 4.72 -14.69
N THR A 96 -11.82 5.66 -14.38
CA THR A 96 -10.38 5.58 -14.67
C THR A 96 -9.57 4.94 -13.54
N GLY A 97 -10.22 4.54 -12.44
CA GLY A 97 -9.59 3.88 -11.31
C GLY A 97 -9.06 2.51 -11.69
N VAL A 98 -7.77 2.29 -11.48
CA VAL A 98 -7.11 1.00 -11.70
C VAL A 98 -6.77 0.42 -10.33
N ALA A 99 -7.40 -0.71 -10.00
CA ALA A 99 -7.14 -1.42 -8.76
C ALA A 99 -5.69 -1.92 -8.71
N VAL A 100 -5.07 -1.91 -7.54
CA VAL A 100 -3.72 -2.44 -7.33
C VAL A 100 -3.66 -3.24 -6.04
N ALA A 101 -2.69 -4.14 -5.97
CA ALA A 101 -2.30 -4.82 -4.74
C ALA A 101 -0.87 -4.43 -4.37
N LEU A 102 -0.55 -4.42 -3.08
CA LEU A 102 0.84 -4.29 -2.64
C LEU A 102 1.44 -5.68 -2.52
N VAL A 103 2.43 -5.97 -3.34
CA VAL A 103 3.13 -7.25 -3.38
C VAL A 103 4.51 -7.14 -2.74
N PRO A 104 4.97 -8.14 -1.96
CA PRO A 104 6.31 -8.12 -1.41
C PRO A 104 7.35 -8.13 -2.53
N LEU A 105 8.30 -7.20 -2.47
CA LEU A 105 9.48 -7.18 -3.34
C LEU A 105 10.37 -8.37 -2.97
N ARG A 106 10.54 -9.31 -3.90
CA ARG A 106 11.42 -10.47 -3.74
C ARG A 106 12.70 -10.24 -4.53
N ASP A 107 13.84 -10.19 -3.86
CA ASP A 107 15.15 -10.19 -4.52
C ASP A 107 15.48 -11.62 -4.97
N GLU A 108 15.29 -11.95 -6.24
CA GLU A 108 15.69 -13.25 -6.82
C GLU A 108 17.19 -13.54 -6.58
N GLU A 109 18.05 -12.51 -6.54
CA GLU A 109 19.50 -12.65 -6.34
C GLU A 109 19.99 -12.50 -4.88
N GLY A 110 19.15 -11.96 -3.98
CA GLY A 110 19.53 -11.62 -2.60
C GLY A 110 19.39 -12.75 -1.58
N THR A 111 18.60 -13.78 -1.93
CA THR A 111 18.18 -14.86 -1.02
C THR A 111 19.33 -15.74 -0.51
N GLN A 112 20.49 -15.69 -1.17
CA GLN A 112 21.69 -16.44 -0.76
C GLN A 112 22.64 -15.69 0.18
N LYS A 113 22.63 -14.35 0.21
CA LYS A 113 23.59 -13.56 1.02
C LYS A 113 23.05 -13.02 2.34
N ARG A 114 21.73 -12.89 2.50
CA ARG A 114 21.12 -12.22 3.68
C ARG A 114 20.79 -13.14 4.86
N LYS A 115 20.97 -14.47 4.73
CA LYS A 115 20.70 -15.47 5.79
C LYS A 115 21.62 -15.40 7.04
N ARG A 116 22.45 -14.38 7.23
CA ARG A 116 23.45 -14.33 8.32
C ARG A 116 23.19 -13.36 9.47
N GLU A 117 22.15 -12.56 9.43
CA GLU A 117 21.80 -11.72 10.60
C GLU A 117 20.33 -11.94 10.95
N GLN A 118 20.07 -12.38 12.19
CA GLN A 118 18.74 -12.54 12.79
C GLN A 118 18.07 -11.18 13.03
N LYS A 119 18.01 -10.32 12.01
CA LYS A 119 17.21 -9.10 12.01
C LYS A 119 15.92 -9.44 11.28
N LYS A 120 14.77 -9.18 11.91
CA LYS A 120 13.44 -9.28 11.29
C LYS A 120 13.49 -8.54 9.96
N GLU A 121 13.63 -9.27 8.85
CA GLU A 121 13.65 -8.67 7.52
C GLU A 121 12.26 -8.07 7.29
N MET A 122 12.19 -6.74 7.23
CA MET A 122 10.97 -6.05 6.86
C MET A 122 10.78 -6.21 5.36
N GLU A 123 9.62 -6.73 4.98
CA GLU A 123 9.22 -6.86 3.60
C GLU A 123 8.97 -5.48 3.02
N LEU A 124 9.69 -5.14 1.95
CA LEU A 124 9.37 -3.98 1.13
C LEU A 124 8.23 -4.35 0.18
N TYR A 125 7.33 -3.42 -0.06
CA TYR A 125 6.16 -3.64 -0.91
C TYR A 125 6.19 -2.72 -2.14
N VAL A 126 5.80 -3.25 -3.29
CA VAL A 126 5.54 -2.50 -4.52
C VAL A 126 4.07 -2.62 -4.90
N ALA A 127 3.51 -1.61 -5.54
CA ALA A 127 2.15 -1.68 -6.07
C ALA A 127 2.18 -2.38 -7.42
N MET A 128 1.29 -3.34 -7.64
CA MET A 128 1.17 -4.05 -8.91
C MET A 128 -0.29 -4.00 -9.38
N ASP A 129 -0.47 -3.68 -10.66
CA ASP A 129 -1.79 -3.60 -11.28
C ASP A 129 -2.18 -4.91 -12.02
N PRO A 130 -3.40 -5.01 -12.56
CA PRO A 130 -3.87 -6.22 -13.23
C PRO A 130 -3.12 -6.58 -14.53
N SER A 131 -2.38 -5.64 -15.11
CA SER A 131 -1.53 -5.89 -16.27
C SER A 131 -0.17 -6.47 -15.89
N GLY A 132 0.17 -6.45 -14.58
CA GLY A 132 1.47 -6.83 -14.06
C GLY A 132 2.48 -5.69 -14.04
N GLU A 133 2.05 -4.46 -14.33
CA GLU A 133 2.91 -3.28 -14.23
C GLU A 133 3.21 -2.99 -12.74
N VAL A 134 4.48 -2.70 -12.45
CA VAL A 134 5.01 -2.50 -11.10
C VAL A 134 5.29 -1.02 -10.88
N PHE A 135 4.72 -0.48 -9.80
CA PHE A 135 4.88 0.91 -9.37
C PHE A 135 5.47 0.96 -7.97
N TYR A 136 6.25 2.01 -7.70
CA TYR A 136 6.86 2.23 -6.39
C TYR A 136 6.05 3.28 -5.61
N PRO A 137 5.37 2.90 -4.50
CA PRO A 137 4.75 3.87 -3.62
C PRO A 137 5.82 4.78 -3.01
N VAL A 138 5.66 6.09 -3.16
CA VAL A 138 6.54 7.09 -2.56
C VAL A 138 5.77 7.91 -1.53
N VAL A 139 6.39 8.13 -0.37
CA VAL A 139 5.92 9.06 0.66
C VAL A 139 6.89 10.23 0.66
N CYS A 140 6.36 11.44 0.50
CA CYS A 140 7.17 12.65 0.50
C CYS A 140 6.82 13.50 1.72
N ASP A 141 7.83 13.94 2.45
CA ASP A 141 7.67 15.02 3.42
C ASP A 141 7.60 16.34 2.65
N TYR A 142 6.51 17.08 2.85
CA TYR A 142 6.39 18.42 2.30
C TYR A 142 6.88 19.42 3.34
N VAL A 143 8.00 20.08 3.06
CA VAL A 143 8.43 21.24 3.85
C VAL A 143 7.82 22.49 3.21
N ASP A 144 6.84 23.09 3.89
CA ASP A 144 6.31 24.38 3.49
C ASP A 144 7.46 25.41 3.46
N ARG A 145 7.78 25.96 2.28
CA ARG A 145 8.83 26.99 2.11
C ARG A 145 8.46 28.36 2.71
N LYS A 146 7.53 28.42 3.66
CA LYS A 146 7.07 29.66 4.31
C LYS A 146 7.51 29.83 5.77
N SER A 147 8.51 29.08 6.23
CA SER A 147 9.12 29.29 7.55
C SER A 147 10.62 29.64 7.48
N VAL A 148 11.05 30.36 6.43
CA VAL A 148 12.28 31.16 6.50
C VAL A 148 11.86 32.60 6.74
N SER A 149 11.50 32.91 8.00
CA SER A 149 11.55 34.30 8.46
C SER A 149 13.02 34.72 8.47
N LYS A 150 13.31 35.81 7.76
CA LYS A 150 14.60 36.52 7.86
C LYS A 150 14.84 37.01 9.29
#